data_AF-A0A7J4ZZD0-F1
#
_entry.id   AF-A0A7J4ZZD0-F1
#
_cell.length_a   1.000
_cell.length_b   1.000
_cell.length_c   1.000
_cell.angle_alpha   90.00
_cell.angle_beta   90.00
_cell.angle_gamma   90.00
#
_symmetry.space_group_name_H-M   'P 1'
#
loop_
_entity.id
_entity.type
_entity.pdbx_description
1 polymer ?
#
loop_
_entity_poly.entity_id
_entity_poly.type
_entity_poly.pdbx_seq_one_letter_code
_entity_poly.pdbx_strand_id
1 'polypeptide(L)' 'TDGTTHSFEGGHYISVVGYRDNGNTVTIADSANPNQASYRMSIDNLADWIATRGYTA' A
#
# COMPACT_ATOMS: atom_id res chain seq x y z
N THR A 1 14.85 6.85 -1.33
CA THR A 1 14.14 6.48 -0.09
C THR A 1 13.75 5.05 -0.25
N ASP A 2 14.52 4.17 0.37
CA ASP A 2 14.38 2.73 0.20
C ASP A 2 13.16 2.27 0.99
N GLY A 3 12.15 1.77 0.28
CA GLY A 3 10.90 1.33 0.87
C GLY A 3 11.11 0.10 1.75
N THR A 4 10.99 0.27 3.06
CA THR A 4 11.05 -0.83 4.01
C THR A 4 9.87 -1.77 3.80
N THR A 5 10.15 -3.05 3.58
CA THR A 5 9.12 -4.09 3.47
C THR A 5 8.73 -4.54 4.87
N HIS A 6 7.45 -4.34 5.22
CA HIS A 6 6.86 -4.91 6.43
C HIS A 6 6.07 -6.16 6.06
N SER A 7 6.42 -7.30 6.67
CA SER A 7 5.64 -8.54 6.60
C SER A 7 4.96 -8.72 7.95
N PHE A 8 3.63 -8.80 7.93
CA PHE A 8 2.82 -9.17 9.10
C PHE A 8 2.41 -10.62 8.90
N GLU A 9 2.71 -11.47 9.89
CA GLU A 9 2.34 -12.89 9.85
C GLU A 9 0.80 -12.99 9.82
N GLY A 10 0.24 -13.38 8.67
CA GLY A 10 -1.21 -13.39 8.39
C GLY A 10 -1.71 -12.37 7.34
N GLY A 11 -0.82 -11.52 6.81
CA GLY A 11 -1.19 -10.46 5.85
C GLY A 11 -1.54 -9.14 6.54
N HIS A 12 -1.51 -8.04 5.79
CA HIS A 12 -1.78 -6.70 6.31
C HIS A 12 -2.81 -5.99 5.46
N TYR A 13 -3.88 -5.51 6.11
CA TYR A 13 -4.92 -4.76 5.42
C TYR A 13 -4.55 -3.29 5.38
N ILE A 14 -4.45 -2.77 4.17
CA ILE A 14 -4.30 -1.35 3.88
C ILE A 14 -5.53 -0.86 3.11
N SER A 15 -5.82 0.44 3.20
CA SER A 15 -6.95 1.04 2.50
C SER A 15 -6.46 2.00 1.42
N VAL A 16 -6.95 1.84 0.19
CA VAL A 16 -6.81 2.87 -0.84
C VAL A 16 -7.85 3.96 -0.56
N VAL A 17 -7.39 5.18 -0.31
CA VAL A 17 -8.24 6.33 0.06
C VAL A 17 -8.24 7.45 -0.97
N GLY A 18 -7.48 7.31 -2.07
CA GLY A 18 -7.53 8.28 -3.15
C GLY A 18 -6.66 7.93 -4.35
N TYR A 19 -7.02 8.52 -5.49
CA TYR A 19 -6.29 8.44 -6.75
C TYR A 19 -5.90 9.85 -7.21
N ARG A 20 -4.75 9.96 -7.87
CA ARG A 20 -4.21 11.21 -8.44
C ARG A 20 -3.55 10.93 -9.78
N ASP A 21 -3.22 12.01 -10.50
CA ASP A 21 -2.44 11.95 -11.75
C ASP A 21 -3.04 11.00 -12.77
N ASN A 22 -4.34 11.18 -13.04
CA ASN A 22 -5.13 10.32 -13.92
C ASN A 22 -5.15 8.83 -13.47
N GLY A 23 -5.03 8.58 -12.17
CA GLY A 23 -5.05 7.24 -11.58
C GLY A 23 -3.68 6.57 -11.43
N ASN A 24 -2.61 7.20 -11.91
CA ASN A 24 -1.26 6.63 -11.84
C ASN A 24 -0.68 6.63 -10.42
N THR A 25 -1.20 7.48 -9.53
CA THR A 25 -0.75 7.57 -8.14
C THR A 25 -1.91 7.22 -7.20
N VAL A 26 -1.68 6.28 -6.28
CA VAL A 26 -2.61 5.92 -5.21
C VAL A 26 -2.17 6.50 -3.87
N THR A 27 -3.13 6.87 -3.04
CA THR A 27 -2.91 7.22 -1.62
C THR A 27 -3.39 6.06 -0.75
N ILE A 28 -2.48 5.52 0.05
CA ILE A 28 -2.71 4.43 0.98
C ILE A 28 -2.84 5.00 2.38
N ALA A 29 -3.89 4.61 3.11
CA ALA A 29 -3.97 4.77 4.55
C ALA A 29 -3.57 3.45 5.23
N ASP A 30 -2.62 3.55 6.16
CA ASP A 30 -2.06 2.40 6.87
C ASP A 30 -2.10 2.69 8.38
N SER A 31 -3.02 2.00 9.08
CA SER A 31 -3.23 2.19 10.51
C SER A 31 -2.14 1.55 11.39
N ALA A 32 -1.27 0.71 10.81
CA ALA A 32 -0.20 0.06 11.57
C ALA A 32 0.98 1.00 11.85
N ASN A 33 1.09 2.12 11.13
CA ASN A 33 2.11 3.14 11.38
C ASN A 33 1.49 4.46 11.87
N PRO A 34 1.45 4.71 13.20
CA PRO A 34 0.85 5.93 13.74
C PRO A 34 1.61 7.21 13.35
N ASN A 35 2.89 7.10 12.97
CA ASN A 35 3.70 8.24 12.52
C ASN A 35 3.53 8.54 11.03
N GLN A 36 2.94 7.62 10.27
CA GLN A 36 2.79 7.73 8.83
C GLN A 36 1.39 7.25 8.43
N ALA A 37 0.39 8.01 8.85
CA ALA A 37 -1.02 7.68 8.67
C ALA A 37 -1.44 7.49 7.20
N SER A 38 -0.69 8.08 6.25
CA SER A 38 -0.86 7.81 4.83
C SER A 38 0.42 8.01 4.02
N TYR A 39 0.54 7.27 2.92
CA TYR A 39 1.62 7.43 1.95
C TYR A 39 1.09 7.29 0.52
N ARG A 40 1.94 7.58 -0.46
CA ARG A 40 1.61 7.51 -1.89
C ARG A 40 2.57 6.57 -2.62
N MET A 41 2.05 5.91 -3.65
CA MET A 41 2.83 5.04 -4.52
C MET A 41 2.21 4.99 -5.92
N SER A 42 2.97 4.48 -6.90
CA SER A 42 2.44 4.16 -8.23
C SER A 42 1.38 3.07 -8.14
N ILE A 43 0.37 3.13 -9.01
CA ILE A 43 -0.61 2.06 -9.17
C ILE A 43 0.06 0.73 -9.60
N ASP A 44 1.15 0.79 -10.37
CA ASP A 44 1.89 -0.40 -10.80
C ASP A 44 2.54 -1.12 -9.62
N ASN A 45 3.12 -0.34 -8.69
CA ASN A 45 3.71 -0.89 -7.47
C ASN A 45 2.63 -1.52 -6.58
N LEU A 46 1.41 -0.94 -6.55
CA LEU A 46 0.31 -1.51 -5.79
C LEU A 46 -0.17 -2.82 -6.41
N ALA A 47 -0.28 -2.88 -7.74
CA ALA A 47 -0.64 -4.09 -8.47
C ALA A 47 0.39 -5.21 -8.24
N ASP A 48 1.67 -4.89 -8.28
CA ASP A 48 2.76 -5.83 -7.98
C ASP A 48 2.67 -6.36 -6.54
N TRP A 49 2.39 -5.50 -5.55
CA TRP A 49 2.20 -5.94 -4.17
C TRP A 49 1.01 -6.89 -4.01
N ILE A 50 -0.14 -6.60 -4.61
CA ILE A 50 -1.31 -7.49 -4.57
C ILE A 50 -0.97 -8.84 -5.21
N ALA A 51 -0.26 -8.82 -6.35
CA ALA A 51 0.09 -10.03 -7.09
C ALA A 51 1.16 -10.89 -6.38
N THR A 52 2.11 -10.27 -5.66
CA THR A 52 3.27 -10.97 -5.09
C THR A 52 3.17 -11.24 -3.59
N ARG A 53 2.45 -10.42 -2.84
CA ARG A 53 2.33 -10.52 -1.37
C ARG A 53 1.04 -11.20 -0.90
N GLY A 54 0.16 -11.54 -1.85
CA GLY A 54 -0.96 -12.45 -1.63
C GLY A 54 -2.26 -11.77 -1.23
N TYR A 55 -3.35 -12.43 -1.64
CA TYR A 55 -4.72 -12.15 -1.24
C TYR A 55 -4.99 -12.80 0.13
N THR A 56 -5.53 -12.04 1.07
CA THR A 56 -6.25 -12.61 2.22
C THR A 56 -7.72 -12.68 1.81
N ALA A 57 -8.19 -13.89 1.50
CA ALA A 57 -9.61 -14.16 1.26
C ALA A 57 -10.37 -14.28 2.59
#